data_AF-A0A2E8TNJ6-F1
#
_entry.id   AF-A0A2E8TNJ6-F1
#
_cell.length_a   1.000
_cell.length_b   1.000
_cell.length_c   1.000
_cell.angle_alpha   90.00
_cell.angle_beta   90.00
_cell.angle_gamma   90.00
#
_symmetry.space_group_name_H-M   'P 1'
#
loop_
_entity.id
_entity.type
_entity.pdbx_description
1 polymer ?
#
loop_
_entity_poly.entity_id
_entity_poly.type
_entity_poly.pdbx_seq_one_letter_code
_entity_poly.pdbx_strand_id
1 'polypeptide(L)'
;TINAAKSLGIEDILGSIDVGKEADLVIINGDPISDIRNARNIEFVIKEGVIYDPATILSSAEGMIGPKNSEEHSAWQLSIEPLRQY
;
A
#
# COMPACT_ATOMS: atom_id res chain seq x y z
N THR A 1 -0.05 -8.85 -5.74
CA THR A 1 -1.14 -9.85 -5.72
C THR A 1 -1.16 -10.63 -7.03
N ILE A 2 -1.99 -11.67 -7.14
CA ILE A 2 -1.84 -12.77 -8.11
C ILE A 2 -1.70 -12.36 -9.58
N ASN A 3 -2.40 -11.31 -10.03
CA ASN A 3 -2.32 -10.87 -11.43
C ASN A 3 -0.90 -10.38 -11.78
N ALA A 4 -0.30 -9.55 -10.92
CA ALA A 4 1.07 -9.07 -11.11
C ALA A 4 2.08 -10.21 -11.00
N ALA A 5 1.87 -11.15 -10.08
CA ALA A 5 2.75 -12.30 -9.91
C ALA A 5 2.78 -13.18 -11.17
N LYS A 6 1.62 -13.47 -11.77
CA LYS A 6 1.51 -14.19 -13.05
C LYS A 6 2.18 -13.46 -14.20
N SER A 7 2.02 -12.13 -14.28
CA SER A 7 2.68 -11.33 -15.33
C SER A 7 4.21 -11.39 -15.22
N LEU A 8 4.75 -11.66 -14.04
CA LEU A 8 6.17 -11.77 -13.76
C LEU A 8 6.67 -13.23 -13.72
N GLY A 9 5.78 -14.23 -13.84
CA GLY A 9 6.13 -15.66 -13.76
C GLY A 9 6.60 -16.11 -12.38
N ILE A 10 6.14 -15.43 -11.32
CA ILE A 10 6.51 -15.71 -9.92
C ILE A 10 5.31 -16.09 -9.05
N GLU A 11 4.19 -16.49 -9.68
CA GLU A 11 2.97 -16.87 -8.97
C GLU A 11 3.15 -18.05 -8.03
N ASP A 12 4.13 -18.91 -8.26
CA ASP A 12 4.48 -20.04 -7.37
C ASP A 12 5.20 -19.57 -6.09
N ILE A 13 5.70 -18.33 -6.07
CA ILE A 13 6.43 -17.74 -4.94
C ILE A 13 5.50 -16.85 -4.11
N LEU A 14 4.73 -15.96 -4.75
CA LEU A 14 3.91 -14.96 -4.06
C LEU A 14 2.63 -14.57 -4.82
N GLY A 15 1.80 -13.76 -4.17
CA GLY A 15 0.65 -13.08 -4.79
C GLY A 15 -0.71 -13.71 -4.48
N SER A 16 -0.75 -14.88 -3.84
CA SER A 16 -1.95 -15.47 -3.22
C SER A 16 -1.59 -16.12 -1.89
N ILE A 17 -2.60 -16.44 -1.08
CA ILE A 17 -2.44 -17.12 0.20
C ILE A 17 -2.56 -18.63 -0.06
N ASP A 18 -1.42 -19.31 -0.20
CA ASP A 18 -1.34 -20.76 -0.41
C ASP A 18 -0.13 -21.33 0.35
N VAL A 19 -0.20 -22.61 0.73
CA VAL A 19 0.91 -23.29 1.40
C VAL A 19 2.14 -23.36 0.47
N GLY A 20 3.31 -23.04 1.01
CA GLY A 20 4.59 -23.06 0.29
C GLY A 20 5.00 -21.73 -0.32
N LYS A 21 4.13 -20.71 -0.30
CA LYS A 21 4.44 -19.34 -0.76
C LYS A 21 5.03 -18.48 0.35
N GLU A 22 5.66 -17.37 -0.05
CA GLU A 22 6.15 -16.35 0.87
C GLU A 22 5.00 -15.74 1.68
N ALA A 23 5.25 -15.51 2.96
CA ALA A 23 4.26 -14.97 3.90
C ALA A 23 4.16 -13.45 3.81
N ASP A 24 3.81 -12.97 2.62
CA ASP A 24 3.59 -11.55 2.31
C ASP A 24 2.09 -11.23 2.38
N LEU A 25 1.71 -10.54 3.46
CA LEU A 25 0.30 -10.30 3.81
C LEU A 25 0.11 -8.86 4.30
N VAL A 26 -1.11 -8.36 4.14
CA VAL A 26 -1.57 -7.14 4.79
C VAL A 26 -2.85 -7.45 5.56
N ILE A 27 -2.91 -7.00 6.81
CA ILE A 27 -4.11 -7.09 7.64
C ILE A 27 -4.75 -5.71 7.62
N ILE A 28 -6.04 -5.64 7.35
CA ILE A 28 -6.80 -4.40 7.23
C ILE A 28 -8.02 -4.42 8.14
N ASN A 29 -8.41 -3.24 8.61
CA ASN A 29 -9.64 -3.02 9.36
C ASN A 29 -10.77 -2.58 8.42
N GLY A 30 -11.86 -3.35 8.44
CA GLY A 30 -13.01 -3.15 7.55
C GLY A 30 -13.01 -4.10 6.36
N ASP A 31 -14.04 -3.99 5.52
CA ASP A 31 -14.26 -4.91 4.42
C ASP A 31 -13.97 -4.23 3.07
N PRO A 32 -12.92 -4.66 2.32
CA PRO A 32 -12.58 -4.08 1.03
C PRO A 32 -13.54 -4.50 -0.10
N ILE A 33 -14.38 -5.53 0.10
CA ILE A 33 -15.37 -5.97 -0.87
C ILE A 33 -16.54 -4.98 -0.90
N SER A 34 -17.00 -4.54 0.28
CA SER A 34 -18.04 -3.50 0.38
C SER A 34 -17.53 -2.11 0.06
N ASP A 35 -16.31 -1.76 0.47
CA ASP A 35 -15.69 -0.48 0.14
C ASP A 35 -14.17 -0.62 -0.03
N ILE A 36 -13.70 -0.48 -1.28
CA ILE A 36 -12.29 -0.60 -1.63
C ILE A 36 -11.38 0.39 -0.87
N ARG A 37 -11.92 1.49 -0.33
CA ARG A 37 -11.16 2.43 0.51
C ARG A 37 -10.66 1.77 1.80
N ASN A 38 -11.36 0.75 2.29
CA ASN A 38 -10.93 -0.02 3.47
C ASN A 38 -9.60 -0.76 3.24
N ALA A 39 -9.20 -1.01 1.98
CA ALA A 39 -7.88 -1.57 1.67
C ALA A 39 -6.71 -0.67 2.12
N ARG A 40 -6.97 0.61 2.44
CA ARG A 40 -5.97 1.55 2.99
C ARG A 40 -5.93 1.58 4.51
N ASN A 41 -6.89 0.96 5.20
CA ASN A 41 -6.98 0.94 6.66
C ASN A 41 -6.14 -0.21 7.22
N ILE A 42 -4.83 -0.14 7.04
CA ILE A 42 -3.89 -1.22 7.36
C ILE A 42 -3.64 -1.29 8.87
N GLU A 43 -3.81 -2.46 9.47
CA GLU A 43 -3.46 -2.76 10.86
C GLU A 43 -2.02 -3.28 10.97
N PHE A 44 -1.66 -4.27 10.14
CA PHE A 44 -0.31 -4.86 10.13
C PHE A 44 0.14 -5.16 8.70
N VAL A 45 1.45 -5.08 8.49
CA VAL A 45 2.11 -5.60 7.28
C VAL A 45 2.96 -6.79 7.69
N ILE A 46 2.83 -7.91 7.00
CA ILE A 46 3.69 -9.08 7.17
C ILE A 46 4.50 -9.23 5.89
N LYS A 47 5.83 -9.26 6.03
CA LYS A 47 6.74 -9.47 4.90
C LYS A 47 7.70 -10.58 5.25
N GLU A 48 7.79 -11.60 4.39
CA GLU A 48 8.65 -12.77 4.60
C GLU A 48 8.45 -13.41 6.00
N GLY A 49 7.20 -13.35 6.52
CA GLY A 49 6.84 -13.87 7.84
C GLY A 49 7.17 -12.96 9.03
N VAL A 50 7.77 -11.79 8.81
CA VAL A 50 8.04 -10.78 9.85
C VAL A 50 6.88 -9.79 9.90
N ILE A 51 6.35 -9.56 11.11
CA ILE A 51 5.26 -8.61 11.34
C ILE A 51 5.85 -7.22 11.56
N TYR A 52 5.27 -6.23 10.90
CA TYR A 52 5.63 -4.83 11.01
C TYR A 52 4.41 -3.97 11.36
N ASP A 53 4.67 -2.99 12.23
CA ASP A 53 3.75 -1.89 12.51
C ASP A 53 3.84 -0.83 11.40
N PRO A 54 2.72 -0.47 10.74
CA PRO A 54 2.73 0.51 9.64
C PRO A 54 3.27 1.89 10.05
N ALA A 55 2.96 2.38 11.25
CA ALA A 55 3.40 3.69 11.71
C ALA A 55 4.94 3.74 11.85
N THR A 56 5.52 2.66 12.36
CA THR A 56 6.98 2.50 12.48
C THR A 56 7.67 2.50 11.12
N ILE A 57 7.14 1.77 10.13
CA ILE A 57 7.73 1.76 8.76
C ILE A 57 7.61 3.15 8.13
N LEU A 58 6.45 3.79 8.22
CA LEU A 58 6.22 5.11 7.63
C LEU A 58 7.18 6.16 8.21
N SER A 59 7.34 6.19 9.53
CA SER A 59 8.27 7.09 10.20
C SER A 59 9.73 6.85 9.75
N SER A 60 10.13 5.59 9.53
CA SER A 60 11.48 5.28 9.03
C SER A 60 11.77 5.79 7.63
N ALA A 61 10.72 6.05 6.83
CA ALA A 61 10.84 6.55 5.46
C ALA A 61 10.72 8.08 5.35
N GLU A 62 10.40 8.78 6.44
CA GLU A 62 10.26 10.23 6.46
C GLU A 62 11.55 10.91 5.99
N GLY A 63 11.40 11.83 5.03
CA GLY A 63 12.52 12.56 4.44
C GLY A 63 13.41 11.75 3.49
N MET A 64 13.14 10.45 3.28
CA MET A 64 13.85 9.64 2.29
C MET A 64 13.21 9.72 0.91
N ILE A 65 11.87 9.62 0.83
CA ILE A 65 11.09 9.67 -0.41
C ILE A 65 9.77 10.42 -0.17
N GLY A 66 9.38 11.26 -1.12
CA GLY A 66 8.15 12.06 -1.03
C GLY A 66 8.30 13.35 -0.19
N PRO A 67 7.20 14.10 -0.02
CA PRO A 67 7.21 15.34 0.75
C PRO A 67 7.63 15.09 2.20
N LYS A 68 8.53 15.93 2.72
CA LYS A 68 9.15 15.76 4.04
C LYS A 68 8.20 15.96 5.21
N ASN A 69 7.06 16.63 4.97
CA ASN A 69 6.03 16.92 5.98
C ASN A 69 4.67 17.19 5.31
N SER A 70 3.64 17.41 6.12
CA SER A 70 2.27 17.69 5.66
C SER A 70 2.14 18.99 4.84
N GLU A 71 2.99 19.98 5.08
CA GLU A 71 2.99 21.22 4.30
C GLU A 71 3.55 20.99 2.91
N GLU A 72 4.69 20.30 2.80
CA GLU A 72 5.23 19.86 1.53
C GLU A 72 4.25 18.94 0.80
N HIS A 73 3.51 18.07 1.50
CA HIS A 73 2.51 17.20 0.87
C HIS A 73 1.45 17.99 0.11
N SER A 74 1.09 19.17 0.60
CA SER A 74 0.12 20.05 -0.07
C SER A 74 0.67 20.61 -1.39
N ALA A 75 1.99 20.77 -1.53
CA ALA A 75 2.63 21.17 -2.79
C ALA A 75 2.68 20.05 -3.84
N TRP A 76 2.52 18.79 -3.42
CA TRP A 76 2.45 17.62 -4.32
C TRP A 76 1.00 17.24 -4.67
N GLN A 77 0.00 17.90 -4.05
CA GLN A 77 -1.39 17.73 -4.47
C GLN A 77 -1.61 18.43 -5.81
N LEU A 78 -2.03 17.64 -6.80
CA LEU A 78 -2.29 18.10 -8.15
C LEU A 78 -3.55 19.00 -8.16
N SER A 79 -3.36 20.32 -8.04
CA SER A 79 -4.44 21.29 -8.21
C SER A 79 -4.66 21.55 -9.70
N ILE A 80 -5.65 20.88 -10.28
CA ILE A 80 -6.08 21.16 -11.66
C ILE A 80 -7.12 22.28 -11.60
N GLU A 81 -6.73 23.51 -11.96
CA GLU A 81 -7.71 24.57 -12.22
C GLU A 81 -8.53 24.17 -13.48
N PRO A 82 -9.88 24.16 -13.42
CA PRO A 82 -10.70 23.83 -14.56
C PRO A 82 -10.38 24.78 -15.73
N LEU A 83 -10.00 24.22 -16.89
CA LEU A 83 -9.65 25.00 -18.08
C LEU A 83 -10.83 25.76 -18.70
N ARG A 84 -12.03 25.67 -18.12
CA ARG A 84 -13.20 26.44 -18.53
C ARG A 84 -14.01 26.84 -17.30
N GLN A 85 -14.10 28.14 -17.09
CA GLN A 85 -15.06 28.75 -16.17
C GLN A 85 -16.36 28.97 -16.95
N TYR A 86 -17.51 28.57 -16.38
CA TYR A 86 -18.83 28.87 -16.93
C TYR A 86 -19.22 30.32 -16.67
#